data_AF-A0A0H5DSX4-F1
#
_entry.id   AF-A0A0H5DSX4-F1
#
_cell.length_a   1.000
_cell.length_b   1.000
_cell.length_c   1.000
_cell.angle_alpha   90.00
_cell.angle_beta   90.00
_cell.angle_gamma   90.00
#
_symmetry.space_group_name_H-M   'P 1'
#
loop_
_entity.id
_entity.type
_entity.pdbx_description
1 polymer ?
#
loop_
_entity_poly.entity_id
_entity_poly.type
_entity_poly.pdbx_seq_one_letter_code
_entity_poly.pdbx_strand_id
1 'polypeptide(L)'
;MLPGKKSELKFNPLLEESATEKLSRSKLFMWVLSNTRLVGTAAAIAVALFLALAFFMTRSDAEQQEEYIKLQASLDKMKSNLYQGNDEEAVKVWQETKTLLSHRPSFRQAFQAESAQLLLMLGKDQDALPLMTASIERTATSFPESARPFDDVTLQIAAGDISKALQTARQFDEASSENVSSRLRAFNLLQIPAIARVANEKDIELQAIEKIFRLIEAKDPMSQPLLTIATLIQSERVNYLDYLKERKLSLNTSK
;
A
#
# COMPACT_ATOMS: atom_id res chain seq x y z
N MET A 1 27.44 87.65 -8.05
CA MET A 1 28.78 87.20 -7.64
C MET A 1 28.80 87.10 -6.14
N LEU A 2 28.77 85.87 -5.62
CA LEU A 2 28.93 85.56 -4.20
C LEU A 2 29.91 84.38 -4.09
N PRO A 3 30.75 84.35 -3.04
CA PRO A 3 32.00 83.60 -3.03
C PRO A 3 31.80 82.13 -2.66
N GLY A 4 32.68 81.29 -3.21
CA GLY A 4 32.74 79.87 -2.93
C GLY A 4 33.10 79.56 -1.48
N LYS A 5 32.30 78.71 -0.84
CA LYS A 5 32.66 77.99 0.37
C LYS A 5 33.09 76.58 -0.02
N LYS A 6 34.39 76.28 0.13
CA LYS A 6 34.92 74.92 0.10
C LYS A 6 34.29 74.14 1.27
N SER A 7 33.60 73.05 0.97
CA SER A 7 33.18 72.07 1.97
C SER A 7 34.39 71.20 2.32
N GLU A 8 34.91 71.34 3.54
CA GLU A 8 35.83 70.36 4.11
C GLU A 8 35.06 69.08 4.39
N LEU A 9 35.34 68.03 3.61
CA LEU A 9 35.00 66.65 3.96
C LEU A 9 35.80 66.28 5.21
N LYS A 10 35.16 66.36 6.38
CA LYS A 10 35.68 65.76 7.60
C LYS A 10 35.66 64.25 7.43
N PHE A 11 36.82 63.66 7.16
CA PHE A 11 37.05 62.25 7.40
C PHE A 11 36.84 61.99 8.90
N ASN A 12 35.84 61.19 9.24
CA ASN A 12 35.63 60.72 10.59
C ASN A 12 36.28 59.32 10.70
N PRO A 13 37.44 59.16 11.38
CA PRO A 13 38.08 57.88 11.53
C PRO A 13 37.46 57.17 12.74
N LEU A 14 36.19 56.79 12.63
CA LEU A 14 35.63 55.82 13.56
C LEU A 14 35.78 54.46 12.90
N LEU A 15 36.94 53.87 13.22
CA LEU A 15 37.25 52.44 13.21
C LEU A 15 35.97 51.60 13.23
N GLU A 16 35.73 50.86 12.14
CA GLU A 16 34.87 49.69 12.18
C GLU A 16 35.44 48.73 13.23
N GLU A 17 34.84 48.77 14.42
CA GLU A 17 35.12 47.82 15.49
C GLU A 17 34.81 46.42 14.94
N SER A 18 35.87 45.62 14.72
CA SER A 18 35.75 44.31 14.09
C SER A 18 34.76 43.42 14.86
N ALA A 19 33.98 42.58 14.16
CA ALA A 19 32.96 41.73 14.79
C ALA A 19 33.50 40.85 15.94
N THR A 20 34.80 40.53 15.89
CA THR A 20 35.56 39.83 16.94
C THR A 20 35.68 40.61 18.26
N GLU A 21 35.75 41.94 18.21
CA GLU A 21 35.87 42.81 19.38
C GLU A 21 34.50 43.04 20.06
N LYS A 22 33.42 43.03 19.28
CA LYS A 22 32.04 42.99 19.82
C LYS A 22 31.69 41.63 20.45
N LEU A 23 32.19 40.53 19.89
CA LEU A 23 31.95 39.19 20.43
C LEU A 23 32.63 39.01 21.79
N SER A 24 33.90 39.47 21.92
CA SER A 24 34.70 39.35 23.14
C SER A 24 34.18 40.20 24.30
N ARG A 25 33.49 41.30 24.02
CA ARG A 25 32.83 42.16 25.03
C ARG A 25 31.40 41.73 25.36
N SER A 26 30.84 40.75 24.66
CA SER A 26 29.49 40.30 24.98
C SER A 26 29.49 39.63 26.37
N LYS A 27 28.59 40.09 27.25
CA LYS A 27 28.44 39.55 28.62
C LYS A 27 28.24 38.04 28.63
N LEU A 28 27.64 37.52 27.56
CA LEU A 28 27.37 36.10 27.33
C LEU A 28 28.67 35.32 27.04
N PHE A 29 29.57 35.85 26.20
CA PHE A 29 30.87 35.24 25.92
C PHE A 29 31.80 35.23 27.14
N MET A 30 31.85 36.33 27.90
CA MET A 30 32.61 36.39 29.16
C MET A 30 32.02 35.46 30.24
N TRP A 31 30.70 35.29 30.27
CA TRP A 31 30.04 34.32 31.15
C TRP A 31 30.35 32.86 30.77
N VAL A 32 30.36 32.54 29.45
CA VAL A 32 30.75 31.22 28.94
C VAL A 32 32.21 30.89 29.27
N LEU A 33 33.13 31.85 29.13
CA LEU A 33 34.55 31.71 29.46
C LEU A 33 34.80 31.53 30.97
N SER A 34 34.01 32.19 31.81
CA SER A 34 34.13 32.06 33.28
C SER A 34 33.45 30.81 33.84
N ASN A 35 32.51 30.21 33.09
CA ASN A 35 31.75 29.01 33.50
C ASN A 35 32.02 27.81 32.60
N THR A 36 33.22 27.73 32.02
CA THR A 36 33.64 26.68 31.06
C THR A 36 33.36 25.25 31.54
N ARG A 37 33.49 24.98 32.85
CA ARG A 37 33.13 23.68 33.44
C ARG A 37 31.63 23.38 33.34
N LEU A 38 30.78 24.34 33.70
CA LEU A 38 29.32 24.20 33.63
C LEU A 38 28.82 24.09 32.19
N VAL A 39 29.37 24.92 31.29
CA VAL A 39 29.06 24.89 29.86
C VAL A 39 29.54 23.57 29.24
N GLY A 40 30.73 23.10 29.62
CA GLY A 40 31.26 21.80 29.20
C GLY A 40 30.40 20.62 29.66
N THR A 41 29.96 20.62 30.92
CA THR A 41 29.03 19.58 31.42
C THR A 41 27.66 19.65 30.74
N ALA A 42 27.12 20.85 30.51
CA ALA A 42 25.85 21.00 29.81
C ALA A 42 25.93 20.51 28.35
N ALA A 43 27.04 20.81 27.66
CA ALA A 43 27.30 20.30 26.32
C ALA A 43 27.45 18.77 26.30
N ALA A 44 28.17 18.19 27.26
CA ALA A 44 28.31 16.74 27.38
C ALA A 44 26.97 16.03 27.62
N ILE A 45 26.10 16.59 28.48
CA ILE A 45 24.75 16.07 28.72
C ILE A 45 23.89 16.18 27.46
N ALA A 46 23.95 17.31 26.74
CA ALA A 46 23.20 17.49 25.50
C ALA A 46 23.61 16.48 24.42
N VAL A 47 24.93 16.23 24.28
CA VAL A 47 25.45 15.20 23.37
C VAL A 47 25.01 13.80 23.80
N ALA A 48 25.06 13.47 25.10
CA ALA A 48 24.61 12.17 25.59
C ALA A 48 23.12 11.94 25.36
N LEU A 49 22.28 12.96 25.57
CA LEU A 49 20.84 12.91 25.28
C LEU A 49 20.57 12.78 23.78
N PHE A 50 21.31 13.51 22.94
CA PHE A 50 21.21 13.40 21.48
C PHE A 50 21.61 12.01 21.00
N LEU A 51 22.69 11.43 21.52
CA LEU A 51 23.12 10.07 21.20
C LEU A 51 22.13 9.02 21.70
N ALA A 52 21.55 9.20 22.89
CA ALA A 52 20.50 8.34 23.40
C ALA A 52 19.25 8.41 22.50
N LEU A 53 18.81 9.61 22.10
CA LEU A 53 17.71 9.79 21.16
C LEU A 53 18.00 9.16 19.79
N ALA A 54 19.18 9.38 19.22
CA ALA A 54 19.60 8.78 17.96
C ALA A 54 19.68 7.25 18.05
N PHE A 55 20.15 6.71 19.18
CA PHE A 55 20.16 5.27 19.46
C PHE A 55 18.75 4.69 19.58
N PHE A 56 17.84 5.38 20.28
CA PHE A 56 16.44 4.97 20.37
C PHE A 56 15.71 5.05 19.02
N MET A 57 15.98 6.06 18.19
CA MET A 57 15.41 6.18 16.85
C MET A 57 15.91 5.08 15.92
N THR A 58 17.23 4.83 15.87
CA THR A 58 17.80 3.80 14.99
C THR A 58 17.43 2.38 15.43
N ARG A 59 17.31 2.12 16.73
CA ARG A 59 16.84 0.84 17.26
C ARG A 59 15.37 0.60 16.95
N SER A 60 14.52 1.62 17.08
CA SER A 60 13.11 1.55 16.68
C SER A 60 12.95 1.19 15.20
N ASP A 61 13.76 1.77 14.32
CA ASP A 61 13.68 1.50 12.88
C ASP A 61 14.16 0.09 12.52
N ALA A 62 15.25 -0.38 13.16
CA ALA A 62 15.76 -1.74 12.96
C ALA A 62 14.77 -2.80 13.49
N GLU A 63 14.20 -2.60 14.67
CA GLU A 63 13.18 -3.47 15.25
C GLU A 63 11.91 -3.50 14.38
N GLN A 64 11.50 -2.36 13.81
CA GLN A 64 10.37 -2.30 12.86
C GLN A 64 10.65 -3.09 11.57
N GLN A 65 11.85 -2.99 11.01
CA GLN A 65 12.21 -3.77 9.82
C GLN A 65 12.25 -5.27 10.12
N GLU A 66 12.79 -5.67 11.26
CA GLU A 66 12.84 -7.09 11.66
C GLU A 66 11.43 -7.66 11.86
N GLU A 67 10.55 -6.95 12.56
CA GLU A 67 9.15 -7.36 12.74
C GLU A 67 8.39 -7.42 11.41
N TYR A 68 8.62 -6.47 10.50
CA TYR A 68 8.03 -6.47 9.16
C TYR A 68 8.45 -7.71 8.36
N ILE A 69 9.75 -8.03 8.37
CA ILE A 69 10.30 -9.22 7.68
C ILE A 69 9.70 -10.51 8.26
N LYS A 70 9.60 -10.61 9.60
CA LYS A 70 8.97 -11.77 10.26
C LYS A 70 7.51 -11.93 9.87
N LEU A 71 6.79 -10.82 9.75
CA LEU A 71 5.38 -10.83 9.39
C LEU A 71 5.18 -11.26 7.93
N GLN A 72 5.96 -10.71 7.00
CA GLN A 72 5.97 -11.15 5.59
C GLN A 72 6.29 -12.65 5.48
N ALA A 73 7.35 -13.10 6.16
CA ALA A 73 7.74 -14.51 6.14
C ALA A 73 6.66 -15.44 6.71
N SER A 74 5.88 -14.97 7.70
CA SER A 74 4.77 -15.73 8.27
C SER A 74 3.61 -15.86 7.27
N LEU A 75 3.27 -14.79 6.56
CA LEU A 75 2.24 -14.82 5.50
C LEU A 75 2.67 -15.69 4.32
N ASP A 76 3.94 -15.60 3.91
CA ASP A 76 4.50 -16.47 2.86
C ASP A 76 4.45 -17.95 3.27
N LYS A 77 4.77 -18.26 4.54
CA LYS A 77 4.67 -19.62 5.09
C LYS A 77 3.21 -20.11 5.10
N MET A 78 2.27 -19.27 5.50
CA MET A 78 0.84 -19.58 5.49
C MET A 78 0.36 -19.90 4.06
N LYS A 79 0.73 -19.06 3.09
CA LYS A 79 0.44 -19.25 1.67
C LYS A 79 1.02 -20.56 1.13
N SER A 80 2.26 -20.87 1.48
CA SER A 80 2.90 -22.13 1.08
C SER A 80 2.18 -23.36 1.63
N ASN A 81 1.80 -23.33 2.92
CA ASN A 81 1.05 -24.43 3.54
C ASN A 81 -0.31 -24.64 2.89
N LEU A 82 -1.04 -23.55 2.60
CA LEU A 82 -2.32 -23.59 1.87
C LEU A 82 -2.18 -24.24 0.50
N TYR A 83 -1.14 -23.90 -0.27
CA TYR A 83 -0.91 -24.51 -1.59
C TYR A 83 -0.47 -25.97 -1.53
N GLN A 84 0.06 -26.41 -0.39
CA GLN A 84 0.41 -27.80 -0.14
C GLN A 84 -0.75 -28.61 0.46
N GLY A 85 -1.89 -27.97 0.79
CA GLY A 85 -3.05 -28.59 1.44
C GLY A 85 -2.86 -28.84 2.94
N ASN A 86 -1.89 -28.17 3.57
CA ASN A 86 -1.59 -28.28 5.00
C ASN A 86 -2.37 -27.25 5.82
N ASP A 87 -3.70 -27.32 5.78
CA ASP A 87 -4.59 -26.29 6.36
C ASP A 87 -4.41 -26.14 7.88
N GLU A 88 -4.14 -27.23 8.60
CA GLU A 88 -3.90 -27.19 10.06
C GLU A 88 -2.67 -26.35 10.42
N GLU A 89 -1.57 -26.51 9.68
CA GLU A 89 -0.35 -25.73 9.89
C GLU A 89 -0.55 -24.28 9.44
N ALA A 90 -1.32 -24.04 8.37
CA ALA A 90 -1.70 -22.67 7.97
C ALA A 90 -2.53 -21.96 9.05
N VAL A 91 -3.47 -22.65 9.72
CA VAL A 91 -4.22 -22.11 10.87
C VAL A 91 -3.29 -21.78 12.03
N LYS A 92 -2.30 -22.63 12.33
CA LYS A 92 -1.33 -22.38 13.40
C LYS A 92 -0.48 -21.13 13.10
N VAL A 93 0.04 -21.03 11.88
CA VAL A 93 0.80 -19.85 11.42
C VAL A 93 -0.06 -18.59 11.48
N TRP A 94 -1.36 -18.68 11.17
CA TRP A 94 -2.27 -17.54 11.32
C TRP A 94 -2.40 -17.06 12.76
N GLN A 95 -2.49 -17.94 13.76
CA GLN A 95 -2.58 -17.52 15.17
C GLN A 95 -1.33 -16.77 15.63
N GLU A 96 -0.16 -17.24 15.19
CA GLU A 96 1.12 -16.55 15.44
C GLU A 96 1.15 -15.18 14.75
N THR A 97 0.72 -15.12 13.49
CA THR A 97 0.65 -13.89 12.68
C THR A 97 -0.33 -12.87 13.28
N LYS A 98 -1.51 -13.33 13.74
CA LYS A 98 -2.52 -12.49 14.38
C LYS A 98 -1.98 -11.80 15.63
N THR A 99 -1.14 -12.49 16.38
CA THR A 99 -0.46 -11.94 17.56
C THR A 99 0.48 -10.81 17.13
N LEU A 100 1.30 -11.01 16.10
CA LEU A 100 2.18 -9.95 15.56
C LEU A 100 1.40 -8.74 15.04
N LEU A 101 0.30 -8.97 14.30
CA LEU A 101 -0.60 -7.92 13.79
C LEU A 101 -1.33 -7.13 14.89
N SER A 102 -1.44 -7.69 16.10
CA SER A 102 -2.11 -7.01 17.23
C SER A 102 -1.19 -6.03 17.95
N HIS A 103 0.13 -6.26 17.94
CA HIS A 103 1.11 -5.40 18.60
C HIS A 103 1.45 -4.14 17.79
N ARG A 104 1.22 -4.14 16.47
CA ARG A 104 1.57 -3.02 15.57
C ARG A 104 0.42 -2.66 14.62
N PRO A 105 -0.39 -1.64 14.95
CA PRO A 105 -1.51 -1.21 14.11
C PRO A 105 -1.11 -0.79 12.69
N SER A 106 0.10 -0.26 12.49
CA SER A 106 0.64 0.13 11.17
C SER A 106 0.85 -1.09 10.26
N PHE A 107 1.30 -2.22 10.80
CA PHE A 107 1.46 -3.45 10.03
C PHE A 107 0.11 -4.08 9.68
N ARG A 108 -0.89 -3.95 10.56
CA ARG A 108 -2.26 -4.37 10.23
C ARG A 108 -2.76 -3.71 8.95
N GLN A 109 -2.44 -2.44 8.72
CA GLN A 109 -2.82 -1.74 7.49
C GLN A 109 -2.04 -2.24 6.26
N ALA A 110 -0.74 -2.51 6.40
CA ALA A 110 0.10 -2.97 5.29
C ALA A 110 -0.29 -4.37 4.78
N PHE A 111 -0.64 -5.27 5.70
CA PHE A 111 -0.89 -6.69 5.41
C PHE A 111 -2.37 -7.08 5.39
N GLN A 112 -3.26 -6.09 5.45
CA GLN A 112 -4.70 -6.32 5.66
C GLN A 112 -5.36 -7.13 4.55
N ALA A 113 -5.10 -6.76 3.29
CA ALA A 113 -5.66 -7.41 2.12
C ALA A 113 -5.14 -8.84 1.94
N GLU A 114 -3.83 -9.04 2.12
CA GLU A 114 -3.19 -10.35 2.04
C GLU A 114 -3.69 -11.29 3.14
N SER A 115 -3.78 -10.79 4.38
CA SER A 115 -4.34 -11.55 5.51
C SER A 115 -5.78 -11.96 5.24
N ALA A 116 -6.60 -11.05 4.71
CA ALA A 116 -7.99 -11.36 4.36
C ALA A 116 -8.08 -12.46 3.28
N GLN A 117 -7.25 -12.39 2.24
CA GLN A 117 -7.21 -13.40 1.18
C GLN A 117 -6.82 -14.79 1.70
N LEU A 118 -5.78 -14.88 2.54
CA LEU A 118 -5.33 -16.15 3.11
C LEU A 118 -6.37 -16.75 4.05
N LEU A 119 -7.14 -15.92 4.76
CA LEU A 119 -8.24 -16.37 5.62
C LEU A 119 -9.44 -16.89 4.82
N LEU A 120 -9.78 -16.24 3.71
CA LEU A 120 -10.81 -16.76 2.79
C LEU A 120 -10.41 -18.13 2.24
N MET A 121 -9.12 -18.31 1.90
CA MET A 121 -8.60 -19.61 1.46
C MET A 121 -8.72 -20.70 2.53
N LEU A 122 -8.65 -20.34 3.82
CA LEU A 122 -8.87 -21.25 4.95
C LEU A 122 -10.36 -21.44 5.32
N GLY A 123 -11.30 -20.81 4.62
CA GLY A 123 -12.72 -20.80 4.99
C GLY A 123 -12.99 -20.10 6.32
N LYS A 124 -12.17 -19.12 6.71
CA LYS A 124 -12.29 -18.32 7.94
C LYS A 124 -12.96 -16.98 7.67
N ASP A 125 -14.13 -17.02 7.03
CA ASP A 125 -14.82 -15.85 6.50
C ASP A 125 -15.10 -14.77 7.57
N GLN A 126 -15.41 -15.19 8.80
CA GLN A 126 -15.68 -14.29 9.93
C GLN A 126 -14.46 -13.46 10.36
N ASP A 127 -13.24 -14.02 10.23
CA ASP A 127 -12.00 -13.29 10.51
C ASP A 127 -11.55 -12.48 9.29
N ALA A 128 -11.86 -12.96 8.07
CA ALA A 128 -11.48 -12.30 6.83
C ALA A 128 -12.27 -11.02 6.56
N LEU A 129 -13.59 -11.06 6.79
CA LEU A 129 -14.50 -9.99 6.41
C LEU A 129 -14.13 -8.63 7.03
N PRO A 130 -13.85 -8.50 8.35
CA PRO A 130 -13.46 -7.22 8.94
C PRO A 130 -12.15 -6.66 8.36
N LEU A 131 -11.19 -7.54 8.05
CA LEU A 131 -9.92 -7.15 7.43
C LEU A 131 -10.14 -6.67 6.00
N MET A 132 -10.98 -7.37 5.25
CA MET A 132 -11.31 -6.99 3.89
C MET A 132 -12.07 -5.66 3.83
N THR A 133 -13.08 -5.49 4.69
CA THR A 133 -13.85 -4.24 4.83
C THR A 133 -12.95 -3.06 5.14
N ALA A 134 -12.13 -3.12 6.18
CA ALA A 134 -11.27 -1.98 6.51
C ALA A 134 -10.13 -1.77 5.49
N SER A 135 -9.70 -2.80 4.75
CA SER A 135 -8.75 -2.62 3.64
C SER A 135 -9.40 -1.86 2.49
N ILE A 136 -10.65 -2.22 2.19
CA ILE A 136 -11.46 -1.60 1.14
C ILE A 136 -11.84 -0.17 1.53
N GLU A 137 -12.33 0.08 2.74
CA GLU A 137 -12.67 1.44 3.21
C GLU A 137 -11.47 2.39 3.12
N ARG A 138 -10.28 1.93 3.52
CA ARG A 138 -9.04 2.70 3.39
C ARG A 138 -8.69 2.98 1.92
N THR A 139 -8.93 2.00 1.05
CA THR A 139 -8.73 2.13 -0.39
C THR A 139 -9.76 3.11 -0.98
N ALA A 140 -11.04 2.99 -0.62
CA ALA A 140 -12.12 3.86 -1.05
C ALA A 140 -11.95 5.33 -0.65
N THR A 141 -11.31 5.63 0.49
CA THR A 141 -10.93 7.02 0.85
C THR A 141 -9.76 7.59 0.04
N SER A 142 -9.01 6.71 -0.64
CA SER A 142 -7.77 7.04 -1.36
C SER A 142 -7.92 6.97 -2.88
N PHE A 143 -8.96 6.30 -3.38
CA PHE A 143 -9.22 6.06 -4.79
C PHE A 143 -10.39 6.92 -5.31
N PRO A 144 -10.42 7.22 -6.61
CA PRO A 144 -11.55 7.95 -7.20
C PRO A 144 -12.84 7.15 -7.04
N GLU A 145 -14.01 7.82 -6.95
CA GLU A 145 -15.33 7.15 -6.89
C GLU A 145 -15.53 6.12 -8.01
N SER A 146 -14.83 6.30 -9.13
CA SER A 146 -14.82 5.37 -10.26
C SER A 146 -14.24 3.98 -9.95
N ALA A 147 -13.51 3.79 -8.85
CA ALA A 147 -13.01 2.47 -8.41
C ALA A 147 -13.95 1.77 -7.41
N ARG A 148 -14.92 2.48 -6.82
CA ARG A 148 -15.80 1.95 -5.77
C ARG A 148 -16.59 0.68 -6.16
N PRO A 149 -17.10 0.54 -7.40
CA PRO A 149 -17.81 -0.69 -7.77
C PRO A 149 -16.93 -1.95 -7.72
N PHE A 150 -15.62 -1.83 -7.90
CA PHE A 150 -14.67 -2.94 -7.79
C PHE A 150 -14.56 -3.46 -6.35
N ASP A 151 -14.48 -2.52 -5.41
CA ASP A 151 -14.45 -2.79 -3.99
C ASP A 151 -15.75 -3.45 -3.52
N ASP A 152 -16.89 -2.95 -4.01
CA ASP A 152 -18.22 -3.50 -3.71
C ASP A 152 -18.36 -4.96 -4.18
N VAL A 153 -17.85 -5.30 -5.38
CA VAL A 153 -17.83 -6.69 -5.87
C VAL A 153 -17.09 -7.61 -4.90
N THR A 154 -15.92 -7.17 -4.45
CA THR A 154 -15.08 -7.95 -3.54
C THR A 154 -15.79 -8.18 -2.20
N LEU A 155 -16.36 -7.13 -1.60
CA LEU A 155 -17.15 -7.22 -0.37
C LEU A 155 -18.33 -8.17 -0.48
N GLN A 156 -19.08 -8.09 -1.59
CA GLN A 156 -20.25 -8.93 -1.82
C GLN A 156 -19.87 -10.39 -1.99
N ILE A 157 -18.73 -10.70 -2.64
CA ILE A 157 -18.21 -12.07 -2.73
C ILE A 157 -17.93 -12.63 -1.32
N ALA A 158 -17.20 -11.91 -0.47
CA ALA A 158 -16.90 -12.41 0.87
C ALA A 158 -18.12 -12.47 1.79
N ALA A 159 -19.13 -11.64 1.56
CA ALA A 159 -20.41 -11.73 2.26
C ALA A 159 -21.28 -12.90 1.78
N GLY A 160 -20.89 -13.61 0.70
CA GLY A 160 -21.67 -14.68 0.09
C GLY A 160 -22.81 -14.19 -0.82
N ASP A 161 -22.92 -12.88 -1.06
CA ASP A 161 -23.92 -12.24 -1.92
C ASP A 161 -23.53 -12.37 -3.42
N ILE A 162 -23.35 -13.60 -3.90
CA ILE A 162 -22.76 -13.88 -5.23
C ILE A 162 -23.59 -13.28 -6.38
N SER A 163 -24.93 -13.34 -6.31
CA SER A 163 -25.79 -12.74 -7.35
C SER A 163 -25.64 -11.22 -7.43
N LYS A 164 -25.47 -10.57 -6.28
CA LYS A 164 -25.25 -9.12 -6.19
C LYS A 164 -23.86 -8.76 -6.71
N ALA A 165 -22.84 -9.53 -6.34
CA ALA A 165 -21.48 -9.37 -6.84
C ALA A 165 -21.43 -9.45 -8.37
N LEU A 166 -22.17 -10.41 -8.96
CA LEU A 166 -22.25 -10.54 -10.41
C LEU A 166 -22.92 -9.32 -11.05
N GLN A 167 -24.01 -8.83 -10.46
CA GLN A 167 -24.70 -7.64 -10.94
C GLN A 167 -23.79 -6.41 -10.90
N THR A 168 -23.12 -6.15 -9.76
CA THR A 168 -22.22 -5.01 -9.60
C THR A 168 -21.02 -5.12 -10.55
N ALA A 169 -20.43 -6.30 -10.71
CA ALA A 169 -19.31 -6.52 -11.63
C ALA A 169 -19.68 -6.21 -13.09
N ARG A 170 -20.88 -6.61 -13.51
CA ARG A 170 -21.40 -6.32 -14.85
C ARG A 170 -21.70 -4.83 -15.05
N GLN A 171 -22.35 -4.20 -14.07
CA GLN A 171 -22.60 -2.75 -14.11
C GLN A 171 -21.31 -1.96 -14.20
N PHE A 172 -20.25 -2.37 -13.50
CA PHE A 172 -18.95 -1.71 -13.58
C PHE A 172 -18.31 -1.81 -14.96
N ASP A 173 -18.42 -2.97 -15.62
CA ASP A 173 -17.92 -3.16 -16.99
C ASP A 173 -18.71 -2.35 -18.04
N GLU A 174 -20.02 -2.19 -17.83
CA GLU A 174 -20.91 -1.39 -18.69
C GLU A 174 -20.79 0.13 -18.45
N ALA A 175 -20.61 0.54 -17.19
CA ALA A 175 -20.56 1.95 -16.77
C ALA A 175 -19.16 2.58 -16.83
N SER A 176 -18.14 1.81 -17.22
CA SER A 176 -16.75 2.27 -17.25
C SER A 176 -16.57 3.44 -18.23
N SER A 177 -16.65 4.66 -17.69
CA SER A 177 -16.27 5.91 -18.38
C SER A 177 -14.76 5.98 -18.62
N GLU A 178 -14.31 6.93 -19.44
CA GLU A 178 -12.88 7.19 -19.75
C GLU A 178 -11.98 7.38 -18.51
N ASN A 179 -12.57 7.56 -17.31
CA ASN A 179 -11.87 7.83 -16.06
C ASN A 179 -11.56 6.59 -15.19
N VAL A 180 -11.92 5.38 -15.63
CA VAL A 180 -11.53 4.14 -14.94
C VAL A 180 -10.21 3.63 -15.52
N SER A 181 -9.24 3.32 -14.65
CA SER A 181 -7.99 2.74 -15.14
C SER A 181 -8.23 1.45 -15.91
N SER A 182 -7.59 1.31 -17.08
CA SER A 182 -7.72 0.12 -17.92
C SER A 182 -7.34 -1.19 -17.20
N ARG A 183 -6.49 -1.10 -16.15
CA ARG A 183 -6.13 -2.22 -15.28
C ARG A 183 -7.29 -2.68 -14.39
N LEU A 184 -7.98 -1.75 -13.73
CA LEU A 184 -9.14 -2.10 -12.89
C LEU A 184 -10.26 -2.73 -13.71
N ARG A 185 -10.53 -2.15 -14.88
CA ARG A 185 -11.51 -2.70 -15.82
C ARG A 185 -11.12 -4.09 -16.30
N ALA A 186 -9.83 -4.31 -16.61
CA ALA A 186 -9.33 -5.62 -17.04
C ALA A 186 -9.44 -6.67 -15.93
N PHE A 187 -9.12 -6.30 -14.69
CA PHE A 187 -9.29 -7.19 -13.55
C PHE A 187 -10.75 -7.58 -13.35
N ASN A 188 -11.67 -6.61 -13.37
CA ASN A 188 -13.10 -6.88 -13.25
C ASN A 188 -13.60 -7.82 -14.35
N LEU A 189 -13.21 -7.57 -15.61
CA LEU A 189 -13.54 -8.47 -16.72
C LEU A 189 -13.07 -9.91 -16.48
N LEU A 190 -11.88 -10.09 -15.92
CA LEU A 190 -11.34 -11.42 -15.60
C LEU A 190 -12.05 -12.10 -14.43
N GLN A 191 -12.72 -11.36 -13.55
CA GLN A 191 -13.48 -11.93 -12.43
C GLN A 191 -14.88 -12.40 -12.81
N ILE A 192 -15.54 -11.73 -13.76
CA ILE A 192 -16.94 -12.03 -14.13
C ILE A 192 -17.17 -13.52 -14.45
N PRO A 193 -16.32 -14.23 -15.24
CA PRO A 193 -16.50 -15.65 -15.50
C PRO A 193 -16.51 -16.51 -14.22
N ALA A 194 -15.61 -16.20 -13.28
CA ALA A 194 -15.52 -16.94 -12.02
C ALA A 194 -16.75 -16.70 -11.14
N ILE A 195 -17.22 -15.45 -11.02
CA ILE A 195 -18.42 -15.12 -10.24
C ILE A 195 -19.66 -15.76 -10.87
N ALA A 196 -19.81 -15.67 -12.20
CA ALA A 196 -20.92 -16.28 -12.93
C ALA A 196 -20.96 -17.80 -12.76
N ARG A 197 -19.79 -18.45 -12.77
CA ARG A 197 -19.68 -19.88 -12.49
C ARG A 197 -20.18 -20.23 -11.09
N VAL A 198 -19.75 -19.49 -10.06
CA VAL A 198 -20.21 -19.72 -8.68
C VAL A 198 -21.71 -19.44 -8.54
N ALA A 199 -22.23 -18.45 -9.27
CA ALA A 199 -23.66 -18.15 -9.36
C ALA A 199 -24.48 -19.19 -10.15
N ASN A 200 -23.83 -20.17 -10.79
CA ASN A 200 -24.44 -21.12 -11.74
C ASN A 200 -25.12 -20.45 -12.96
N GLU A 201 -24.60 -19.30 -13.38
CA GLU A 201 -25.08 -18.50 -14.52
C GLU A 201 -24.29 -18.81 -15.80
N LYS A 202 -24.51 -20.00 -16.36
CA LYS A 202 -23.69 -20.56 -17.47
C LYS A 202 -23.62 -19.68 -18.72
N ASP A 203 -24.73 -19.04 -19.08
CA ASP A 203 -24.78 -18.16 -20.26
C ASP A 203 -23.96 -16.88 -20.05
N ILE A 204 -23.99 -16.33 -18.84
CA ILE A 204 -23.19 -15.15 -18.47
C ILE A 204 -21.71 -15.52 -18.42
N GLU A 205 -21.38 -16.69 -17.86
CA GLU A 205 -20.01 -17.23 -17.85
C GLU A 205 -19.45 -17.30 -19.29
N LEU A 206 -20.19 -17.93 -20.22
CA LEU A 206 -19.77 -18.06 -21.60
C LEU A 206 -19.59 -16.70 -22.30
N GLN A 207 -20.56 -15.79 -22.17
CA GLN A 207 -20.50 -14.46 -22.78
C GLN A 207 -19.30 -13.66 -22.28
N ALA A 208 -18.99 -13.73 -20.99
CA ALA A 208 -17.85 -13.04 -20.40
C ALA A 208 -16.52 -13.60 -20.95
N ILE A 209 -16.39 -14.93 -21.03
CA ILE A 209 -15.21 -15.59 -21.60
C ILE A 209 -15.03 -15.19 -23.07
N GLU A 210 -16.10 -15.20 -23.85
CA GLU A 210 -16.07 -14.78 -25.25
C GLU A 210 -15.67 -13.33 -25.43
N LYS A 211 -16.18 -12.43 -24.57
CA LYS A 211 -15.80 -11.02 -24.58
C LYS A 211 -14.31 -10.84 -24.33
N ILE A 212 -13.72 -11.56 -23.37
CA ILE A 212 -12.28 -11.52 -23.07
C ILE A 212 -11.47 -11.92 -24.29
N PHE A 213 -11.76 -13.08 -24.88
CA PHE A 213 -11.02 -13.56 -26.05
C PHE A 213 -11.19 -12.65 -27.26
N ARG A 214 -12.40 -12.13 -27.50
CA ARG A 214 -12.64 -11.17 -28.58
C ARG A 214 -11.78 -9.92 -28.44
N LEU A 215 -11.66 -9.36 -27.22
CA LEU A 215 -10.81 -8.19 -26.98
C LEU A 215 -9.35 -8.54 -27.31
N ILE A 216 -8.85 -9.66 -26.77
CA ILE A 216 -7.47 -10.14 -26.99
C ILE A 216 -7.18 -10.33 -28.48
N GLU A 217 -8.02 -11.05 -29.20
CA GLU A 217 -7.88 -11.35 -30.63
C GLU A 217 -7.95 -10.08 -31.50
N ALA A 218 -8.85 -9.16 -31.16
CA ALA A 218 -8.98 -7.88 -31.84
C ALA A 218 -7.82 -6.90 -31.57
N LYS A 219 -6.90 -7.24 -30.65
CA LYS A 219 -5.82 -6.36 -30.15
C LYS A 219 -6.37 -5.02 -29.64
N ASP A 220 -7.53 -5.07 -28.99
CA ASP A 220 -8.13 -3.91 -28.33
C ASP A 220 -7.13 -3.28 -27.32
N PRO A 221 -7.19 -1.96 -27.05
CA PRO A 221 -6.39 -1.35 -25.98
C PRO A 221 -6.49 -2.05 -24.62
N MET A 222 -7.61 -2.73 -24.33
CA MET A 222 -7.81 -3.55 -23.14
C MET A 222 -7.04 -4.88 -23.14
N SER A 223 -6.54 -5.34 -24.28
CA SER A 223 -5.85 -6.63 -24.40
C SER A 223 -4.58 -6.69 -23.59
N GLN A 224 -3.76 -5.63 -23.61
CA GLN A 224 -2.49 -5.63 -22.88
C GLN A 224 -2.69 -5.68 -21.35
N PRO A 225 -3.58 -4.86 -20.75
CA PRO A 225 -3.97 -5.02 -19.35
C PRO A 225 -4.53 -6.41 -19.02
N LEU A 226 -5.41 -6.97 -19.86
CA LEU A 226 -5.98 -8.32 -19.66
C LEU A 226 -4.88 -9.39 -19.63
N LEU A 227 -3.97 -9.39 -20.59
CA LEU A 227 -2.85 -10.33 -20.65
C LEU A 227 -1.94 -10.18 -19.43
N THR A 228 -1.61 -8.94 -19.05
CA THR A 228 -0.74 -8.67 -17.90
C THR A 228 -1.34 -9.24 -16.61
N ILE A 229 -2.62 -8.97 -16.36
CA ILE A 229 -3.29 -9.43 -15.14
C ILE A 229 -3.52 -10.94 -15.19
N ALA A 230 -3.91 -11.50 -16.33
CA ALA A 230 -4.07 -12.94 -16.48
C ALA A 230 -2.76 -13.68 -16.18
N THR A 231 -1.60 -13.12 -16.55
CA THR A 231 -0.28 -13.64 -16.18
C THR A 231 -0.02 -13.56 -14.67
N LEU A 232 -0.48 -12.51 -13.99
CA LEU A 232 -0.34 -12.39 -12.53
C LEU A 232 -1.24 -13.36 -11.77
N ILE A 233 -2.38 -13.78 -12.35
CA ILE A 233 -3.28 -14.78 -11.78
C ILE A 233 -2.71 -16.21 -12.00
N GLN A 234 -1.66 -16.37 -12.81
CA GLN A 234 -1.03 -17.66 -13.01
C GLN A 234 -0.39 -18.14 -11.70
N SER A 235 -0.69 -19.39 -11.34
CA SER A 235 0.10 -20.15 -10.39
C SER A 235 1.05 -21.06 -11.16
N GLU A 236 2.07 -21.62 -10.49
CA GLU A 236 3.00 -22.60 -11.09
C GLU A 236 2.30 -23.79 -11.78
N ARG A 237 1.01 -24.01 -11.53
CA ARG A 237 0.23 -25.14 -12.05
C ARG A 237 -0.89 -24.78 -13.02
N VAL A 238 -1.31 -23.51 -13.12
CA VAL A 238 -2.49 -23.13 -13.92
C VAL A 238 -2.26 -21.82 -14.65
N ASN A 239 -2.26 -21.89 -15.99
CA ASN A 239 -2.37 -20.71 -16.84
C ASN A 239 -3.85 -20.28 -16.90
N TYR A 240 -4.15 -19.08 -16.39
CA TYR A 240 -5.54 -18.59 -16.31
C TYR A 240 -6.23 -18.51 -17.67
N LEU A 241 -5.51 -18.10 -18.73
CA LEU A 241 -6.10 -18.03 -20.07
C LEU A 241 -6.38 -19.42 -20.64
N ASP A 242 -5.54 -20.40 -20.37
CA ASP A 242 -5.77 -21.77 -20.83
C ASP A 242 -6.96 -22.40 -20.09
N TYR A 243 -7.07 -22.15 -18.77
CA TYR A 243 -8.27 -22.50 -18.01
C TYR A 243 -9.55 -21.90 -18.64
N LEU A 244 -9.55 -20.61 -19.02
CA LEU A 244 -10.71 -19.99 -19.66
C LEU A 244 -11.02 -20.61 -21.04
N LYS A 245 -10.00 -21.00 -21.82
CA LYS A 245 -10.20 -21.72 -23.11
C LYS A 245 -10.87 -23.06 -22.89
N GLU A 246 -10.34 -23.88 -21.98
CA GLU A 246 -10.92 -25.18 -21.62
C GLU A 246 -12.35 -25.02 -21.14
N ARG A 247 -12.59 -24.01 -20.31
CA ARG A 247 -13.92 -23.72 -19.77
C ARG A 247 -14.91 -23.36 -20.87
N LYS A 248 -14.53 -22.48 -21.82
CA LYS A 248 -15.33 -22.14 -23.00
C LYS A 248 -15.75 -23.39 -23.78
N LEU A 249 -14.82 -24.32 -24.01
CA LEU A 249 -15.11 -25.58 -24.71
C LEU A 249 -16.15 -26.41 -23.96
N SER A 250 -16.00 -26.56 -22.63
CA SER A 250 -16.93 -27.34 -21.80
C SER A 250 -18.36 -26.77 -21.76
N LEU A 251 -18.51 -25.45 -21.84
CA LEU A 251 -19.81 -24.79 -21.86
C LEU A 251 -20.53 -24.94 -23.21
N ASN A 252 -19.78 -24.98 -24.30
CA ASN A 252 -20.32 -25.18 -25.64
C ASN A 252 -20.75 -26.63 -25.92
N THR A 253 -20.13 -27.63 -25.26
CA THR A 253 -20.51 -29.04 -25.40
C THR A 253 -21.67 -29.47 -24.50
N SER A 254 -22.11 -28.60 -23.58
CA SER A 254 -23.20 -28.88 -22.63
C SER A 254 -24.57 -28.33 -23.09
N LYS A 255 -24.67 -27.79 -24.31
CA LYS A 255 -25.91 -27.37 -24.97
C LYS A 255 -26.45 -28.49 -25.85
#